data_AF-A0A532VH12-F1
#
_entry.id   AF-A0A532VH12-F1
#
_cell.length_a   1.000
_cell.length_b   1.000
_cell.length_c   1.000
_cell.angle_alpha   90.00
_cell.angle_beta   90.00
_cell.angle_gamma   90.00
#
_symmetry.space_group_name_H-M   'P 1'
#
loop_
_entity.id
_entity.type
_entity.pdbx_description
1 polymer ?
#
loop_
_entity_poly.entity_id
_entity_poly.type
_entity_poly.pdbx_seq_one_letter_code
_entity_poly.pdbx_strand_id
1 'polypeptide(L)'
;MIEFRQTNEFERGIICKLLCESYAELLKAKPDHAEKYKANWKKADHDTFDYPDSIGRCVLISTLNDEPIGFMSWDPRRTPEEGALVDVPIVALLSFIVRRQILKLEE
;
A
#
# COMPACT_ATOMS: atom_id res chain seq x y z
N MET A 1 9.63 -15.87 9.22
CA MET A 1 9.10 -14.93 10.23
C MET A 1 8.49 -13.73 9.51
N ILE A 2 7.36 -13.22 9.98
CA ILE A 2 6.78 -11.97 9.43
C ILE A 2 7.38 -10.80 10.20
N GLU A 3 7.90 -9.81 9.47
CA GLU A 3 8.47 -8.58 10.01
C GLU A 3 7.86 -7.37 9.31
N PHE A 4 7.97 -6.21 9.94
CA PHE A 4 7.53 -4.93 9.38
C PHE A 4 8.72 -3.98 9.33
N ARG A 5 9.02 -3.49 8.14
CA ARG A 5 10.21 -2.69 7.84
C ARG A 5 9.84 -1.33 7.26
N GLN A 6 10.71 -0.36 7.45
CA GLN A 6 10.51 1.00 6.95
C GLN A 6 10.65 1.03 5.43
N THR A 7 9.95 1.96 4.78
CA THR A 7 9.96 2.06 3.30
C THR A 7 11.32 2.40 2.72
N ASN A 8 12.17 3.11 3.46
CA ASN A 8 13.54 3.47 3.05
C ASN A 8 14.51 2.27 2.96
N GLU A 9 14.09 1.09 3.43
CA GLU A 9 14.85 -0.16 3.30
C GLU A 9 14.59 -0.86 1.94
N PHE A 10 13.69 -0.33 1.12
CA PHE A 10 13.28 -0.92 -0.16
C PHE A 10 13.47 0.05 -1.32
N GLU A 11 13.50 -0.49 -2.52
CA GLU A 11 13.57 0.32 -3.73
C GLU A 11 12.21 0.98 -4.05
N ARG A 12 12.28 2.22 -4.57
CA ARG A 12 11.13 2.89 -5.15
C ARG A 12 10.47 2.01 -6.20
N GLY A 13 9.15 1.94 -6.20
CA GLY A 13 8.40 1.01 -7.05
C GLY A 13 7.84 -0.20 -6.28
N ILE A 14 8.30 -0.45 -5.05
CA ILE A 14 7.86 -1.60 -4.26
C ILE A 14 6.37 -1.56 -3.95
N ILE A 15 5.82 -0.39 -3.60
CA ILE A 15 4.40 -0.22 -3.25
C ILE A 15 3.55 -0.47 -4.49
N CYS A 16 3.92 0.12 -5.63
CA CYS A 16 3.22 -0.06 -6.88
C CYS A 16 3.28 -1.53 -7.36
N LYS A 17 4.43 -2.20 -7.19
CA LYS A 17 4.59 -3.63 -7.50
C LYS A 17 3.65 -4.48 -6.65
N LEU A 18 3.66 -4.30 -5.33
CA LEU A 18 2.81 -5.04 -4.40
C LEU A 18 1.31 -4.83 -4.68
N LEU A 19 0.90 -3.62 -5.06
CA LEU A 19 -0.48 -3.32 -5.47
C LEU A 19 -0.85 -4.01 -6.79
N CYS A 20 0.01 -3.92 -7.80
CA CYS A 20 -0.22 -4.58 -9.09
C CYS A 20 -0.37 -6.11 -8.93
N GLU A 21 0.45 -6.72 -8.09
CA GLU A 21 0.39 -8.15 -7.79
C GLU A 21 -0.87 -8.52 -7.00
N SER A 22 -1.20 -7.76 -5.96
CA SER A 22 -2.38 -8.02 -5.10
C SER A 22 -3.70 -7.91 -5.87
N TYR A 23 -3.78 -6.93 -6.79
CA TYR A 23 -4.97 -6.60 -7.56
C TYR A 23 -4.92 -7.09 -9.02
N ALA A 24 -4.03 -8.03 -9.36
CA ALA A 24 -3.89 -8.53 -10.74
C ALA A 24 -5.22 -8.99 -11.37
N GLU A 25 -6.05 -9.70 -10.62
CA GLU A 25 -7.35 -10.16 -11.09
C GLU A 25 -8.37 -9.02 -11.25
N LEU A 26 -8.32 -7.99 -10.41
CA LEU A 26 -9.13 -6.79 -10.57
C LEU A 26 -8.74 -6.02 -11.84
N LEU A 27 -7.44 -5.89 -12.09
CA LEU A 27 -6.93 -5.24 -13.30
C LEU A 27 -7.36 -5.98 -14.57
N LYS A 28 -7.34 -7.32 -14.56
CA LYS A 28 -7.85 -8.15 -15.66
C LYS A 28 -9.36 -8.00 -15.84
N ALA A 29 -10.13 -7.96 -14.75
CA ALA A 29 -11.58 -7.85 -14.79
C ALA A 29 -12.07 -6.45 -15.19
N LYS A 30 -11.26 -5.40 -15.00
CA LYS A 30 -11.60 -4.00 -15.30
C LYS A 30 -10.48 -3.29 -16.10
N PRO A 31 -10.22 -3.72 -17.35
CA PRO A 31 -9.12 -3.18 -18.15
C PRO A 31 -9.24 -1.67 -18.39
N ASP A 32 -10.46 -1.15 -18.58
CA ASP A 32 -10.71 0.28 -18.82
C ASP A 32 -10.31 1.18 -17.63
N HIS A 33 -10.25 0.61 -16.42
CA HIS A 33 -9.83 1.32 -15.21
C HIS A 33 -8.39 1.01 -14.80
N ALA A 34 -7.75 0.00 -15.42
CA ALA A 34 -6.45 -0.50 -15.01
C ALA A 34 -5.37 0.58 -15.03
N GLU A 35 -5.31 1.37 -16.11
CA GLU A 35 -4.31 2.44 -16.24
C GLU A 35 -4.52 3.57 -15.23
N LYS A 36 -5.78 3.92 -14.93
CA LYS A 36 -6.09 4.90 -13.87
C LYS A 36 -5.65 4.39 -12.49
N TYR A 37 -5.89 3.11 -12.19
CA TYR A 37 -5.45 2.52 -10.93
C TYR A 37 -3.93 2.48 -10.82
N LYS A 38 -3.23 1.98 -11.84
CA LYS A 38 -1.76 1.96 -11.88
C LYS A 38 -1.15 3.36 -11.75
N ALA A 39 -1.73 4.37 -12.40
CA ALA A 39 -1.27 5.75 -12.28
C ALA A 39 -1.39 6.27 -10.84
N ASN A 40 -2.51 6.01 -10.18
CA ASN A 40 -2.71 6.38 -8.78
C ASN A 40 -1.74 5.64 -7.85
N TRP A 41 -1.51 4.34 -8.08
CA TRP A 41 -0.60 3.53 -7.28
C TRP A 41 0.86 3.97 -7.46
N LYS A 42 1.26 4.29 -8.70
CA LYS A 42 2.58 4.85 -8.99
C LYS A 42 2.77 6.21 -8.32
N LYS A 43 1.73 7.05 -8.29
CA LYS A 43 1.77 8.31 -7.54
C LYS A 43 1.95 8.08 -6.05
N ALA A 44 1.18 7.18 -5.45
CA ALA A 44 1.29 6.86 -4.02
C ALA A 44 2.68 6.31 -3.64
N ASP A 45 3.26 5.48 -4.51
CA ASP A 45 4.63 5.01 -4.40
C ASP A 45 5.60 6.19 -4.41
N HIS A 46 5.54 7.03 -5.44
CA HIS A 46 6.39 8.22 -5.53
C HIS A 46 6.27 9.13 -4.31
N ASP A 47 5.04 9.47 -3.88
CA ASP A 47 4.80 10.31 -2.72
C ASP A 47 5.41 9.71 -1.43
N THR A 48 5.36 8.39 -1.26
CA THR A 48 5.99 7.70 -0.12
C THR A 48 7.49 7.93 -0.08
N PHE A 49 8.18 7.77 -1.22
CA PHE A 49 9.63 7.89 -1.31
C PHE A 49 10.12 9.34 -1.44
N ASP A 50 9.28 10.25 -1.94
CA ASP A 50 9.60 11.68 -2.07
C ASP A 50 9.43 12.44 -0.75
N TYR A 51 8.58 11.94 0.15
CA TYR A 51 8.29 12.55 1.45
C TYR A 51 8.52 11.56 2.61
N PRO A 52 9.77 11.12 2.86
CA PRO A 52 10.08 10.08 3.85
C PRO A 52 9.72 10.47 5.29
N ASP A 53 9.84 11.75 5.66
CA ASP A 53 9.55 12.22 7.03
C ASP A 53 8.07 12.44 7.33
N SER A 54 7.20 12.38 6.31
CA SER A 54 5.75 12.53 6.44
C SER A 54 5.01 11.29 5.92
N ILE A 55 4.80 11.19 4.61
CA ILE A 55 4.04 10.08 3.99
C ILE A 55 4.79 8.77 4.19
N GLY A 56 6.09 8.73 3.86
CA GLY A 56 6.89 7.50 3.93
C GLY A 56 7.02 6.92 5.34
N ARG A 57 7.11 7.78 6.36
CA ARG A 57 7.11 7.40 7.79
C ARG A 57 5.81 6.71 8.21
N CYS A 58 4.73 6.95 7.47
CA CYS A 58 3.41 6.39 7.76
C CYS A 58 3.10 5.16 6.90
N VAL A 59 4.14 4.49 6.40
CA VAL A 59 4.05 3.27 5.62
C VAL A 59 5.05 2.24 6.16
N LEU A 60 4.60 1.00 6.32
CA LEU A 60 5.44 -0.15 6.67
C LEU A 60 5.27 -1.24 5.62
N ILE A 61 6.38 -1.85 5.19
CA ILE A 61 6.39 -3.02 4.31
C ILE A 61 6.43 -4.26 5.19
N SER A 62 5.49 -5.18 5.01
CA SER A 62 5.53 -6.49 5.64
C SER A 62 6.40 -7.43 4.82
N THR A 63 7.34 -8.11 5.46
CA THR A 63 8.22 -9.11 4.84
C THR A 63 8.02 -10.50 5.43
N LEU A 64 8.13 -11.54 4.63
CA LEU A 64 8.24 -12.94 5.08
C LEU A 64 9.62 -13.46 4.68
N ASN A 65 10.47 -13.78 5.66
CA ASN A 65 11.84 -14.24 5.40
C ASN A 65 12.60 -13.28 4.45
N ASP A 66 12.61 -11.98 4.80
CA ASP A 66 13.19 -10.88 4.01
C ASP A 66 12.48 -10.54 2.68
N GLU A 67 11.54 -11.36 2.21
CA GLU A 67 10.79 -11.08 0.99
C GLU A 67 9.62 -10.12 1.25
N PRO A 68 9.50 -8.99 0.54
CA PRO A 68 8.34 -8.10 0.65
C PRO A 68 7.08 -8.82 0.21
N ILE A 69 6.11 -8.91 1.11
CA ILE A 69 4.84 -9.57 0.84
C ILE A 69 3.68 -8.55 0.82
N GLY A 70 3.79 -7.42 1.51
CA GLY A 70 2.72 -6.44 1.53
C GLY A 70 3.15 -5.12 2.14
N PHE A 71 2.20 -4.21 2.30
CA PHE A 71 2.42 -2.98 3.03
C PHE A 71 1.15 -2.52 3.74
N MET A 72 1.34 -1.68 4.75
CA MET A 72 0.28 -0.96 5.42
C MET A 72 0.63 0.52 5.47
N SER A 73 -0.40 1.37 5.48
CA SER A 73 -0.26 2.81 5.65
C SER A 73 -1.28 3.33 6.64
N TRP A 74 -0.94 4.39 7.36
CA TRP A 74 -1.86 5.06 8.28
C TRP A 74 -1.77 6.58 8.14
N ASP A 75 -2.79 7.29 8.61
CA ASP A 75 -2.73 8.74 8.78
C ASP A 75 -2.50 9.02 10.28
N PRO A 76 -1.36 9.61 10.68
CA PRO A 76 -1.08 9.90 12.09
C PRO A 76 -1.84 11.14 12.58
N ARG A 77 -2.50 11.89 11.69
CA ARG A 77 -3.33 13.03 12.08
C ARG A 77 -4.59 12.51 12.77
N ARG A 78 -4.88 13.08 13.94
CA ARG A 78 -6.06 12.76 14.76
C ARG A 78 -7.33 12.72 13.90
N THR A 79 -8.22 11.79 14.29
CA THR A 79 -9.61 11.62 13.85
C THR A 79 -10.23 12.98 13.48
N PRO A 80 -10.90 13.12 12.33
CA PRO A 80 -11.61 14.36 12.03
C PRO A 80 -12.53 14.68 13.21
N GLU A 81 -12.37 15.85 13.82
CA GLU A 81 -13.40 16.43 14.67
C GLU A 81 -14.68 16.47 13.81
N GLU A 82 -15.80 16.02 14.37
CA GLU A 82 -17.04 15.72 13.66
C GLU A 82 -17.35 16.74 12.55
N GLY A 83 -17.36 16.29 11.29
CA GLY A 83 -17.86 17.08 10.15
C GLY A 83 -16.86 17.48 9.08
N ALA A 84 -15.57 17.19 9.22
CA ALA A 84 -14.62 17.41 8.13
C ALA A 84 -14.56 16.20 7.18
N LEU A 85 -15.36 16.24 6.10
CA LEU A 85 -15.08 15.45 4.90
C LEU A 85 -13.83 16.04 4.23
N VAL A 86 -12.66 15.72 4.77
CA VAL A 86 -11.41 15.95 4.05
C VAL A 86 -11.41 14.93 2.92
N ASP A 87 -11.25 15.39 1.68
CA ASP A 87 -10.85 14.56 0.54
C ASP A 87 -9.45 13.99 0.85
N VAL A 88 -9.40 12.99 1.73
CA VAL A 88 -8.22 12.18 1.92
C VAL A 88 -8.23 11.22 0.73
N PRO A 89 -7.28 11.31 -0.22
CA PRO A 89 -7.18 10.29 -1.26
C PRO A 89 -7.04 8.96 -0.52
N ILE A 90 -8.04 8.10 -0.73
CA ILE A 90 -8.23 6.83 -0.04
C ILE A 90 -6.95 5.99 -0.18
N VAL A 91 -6.09 6.03 0.83
CA VAL A 91 -5.09 5.00 1.15
C VAL A 91 -5.25 4.63 2.62
N ALA A 92 -6.49 4.62 3.10
CA ALA A 92 -6.91 3.82 4.25
C ALA A 92 -7.51 2.51 3.69
N LEU A 93 -6.66 1.57 3.30
CA LEU A 93 -7.08 0.20 3.03
C LEU A 93 -6.13 -0.78 3.72
N LEU A 94 -6.14 -0.67 5.04
CA LEU A 94 -5.49 -1.55 6.01
C LEU A 94 -6.09 -2.98 6.05
N SER A 95 -7.00 -3.35 5.13
CA SER A 95 -7.87 -4.53 5.35
C SER A 95 -7.85 -5.61 4.26
N PHE A 96 -7.12 -5.45 3.15
CA PHE A 96 -7.18 -6.45 2.04
C PHE A 96 -5.87 -7.16 1.69
N ILE A 97 -4.70 -6.51 1.80
CA ILE A 97 -3.43 -7.13 1.35
C ILE A 97 -3.06 -8.33 2.23
N VAL A 98 -3.19 -8.20 3.55
CA VAL A 98 -2.88 -9.28 4.50
C VAL A 98 -3.73 -10.55 4.28
N ARG A 99 -4.99 -10.40 3.85
CA ARG A 99 -5.92 -11.53 3.77
C ARG A 99 -5.57 -12.53 2.66
N ARG A 100 -4.99 -12.10 1.53
CA ARG A 100 -4.74 -13.00 0.39
C ARG A 100 -3.43 -13.78 0.50
N GLN A 101 -2.44 -13.27 1.25
CA GLN A 101 -1.18 -13.97 1.47
C GLN A 101 -1.23 -14.94 2.64
N ILE A 102 -1.99 -14.65 3.71
CA ILE A 102 -2.26 -15.63 4.75
C ILE A 102 -2.92 -16.88 4.13
N LEU A 103 -3.90 -16.70 3.23
CA LEU A 103 -4.56 -17.82 2.55
C LEU A 103 -3.64 -18.62 1.60
N LYS A 104 -2.55 -18.03 1.10
CA LYS A 104 -1.54 -18.76 0.28
C LYS A 104 -0.48 -19.48 1.11
N LEU A 105 -0.36 -19.16 2.40
CA LEU A 105 0.58 -19.80 3.32
C LEU A 105 -0.07 -20.97 4.07
N GLU A 106 -1.38 -21.14 3.94
CA GLU A 106 -2.16 -22.26 4.50
C GLU A 106 -2.42 -23.40 3.49
N GLU A 107 -1.87 -23.32 2.27
CA GLU A 107 -1.87 -24.41 1.26
C GLU A 107 -0.52 -25.13 1.17
#